data_AF-A0AAE0WJK7-F1
#
_entry.id   AF-A0AAE0WJK7-F1
#
_cell.length_a   1.000
_cell.length_b   1.000
_cell.length_c   1.000
_cell.angle_alpha   90.00
_cell.angle_beta   90.00
_cell.angle_gamma   90.00
#
_symmetry.space_group_name_H-M   'P 1'
#
loop_
_entity.id
_entity.type
_entity.pdbx_description
1 polymer ?
#
loop_
_entity_poly.entity_id
_entity_poly.type
_entity_poly.pdbx_seq_one_letter_code
_entity_poly.pdbx_strand_id
1 'polypeptide(L)'
;MPGHREGPSIDGKWTDLEIRCQDRTFRVHRAVVCSKSAVLAEQCEVITEAAHGNANVIEHHAFDAQTVEYMLRWMYEEDYSLAVDSAADDHSISMSSSDECSSQLVIIDPAEPKAKGDALSHVHVYAIARFYQLPKLLDLALEKFACADTIQQLDNFPGVLCEVYKHTTSVEDPLQLEAKLLNEEGTVESLRDQVRIKTGEVGTFELQLKESAGEQATQSRQLAQLTRDLETREDAFSAIKQELTSSNRALQMSNSVSQVKQEQAEAAIQKLKQTNEKYKAAANEASYLKQLSQQQAKEIERFITADQNVAASTAQVFASQAKVMEGAANLFTAKSMENAAKAVEQKLQDIIEDAVCRSMEWEECRNGACMYDIGTFLDWDDRSGSNRHAVMLRCGNCRCRHYDPLFS
;
A
#
# COMPACT_ATOMS: atom_id res chain seq x y z
N MET A 1 2.87 41.24 33.08
CA MET A 1 1.53 40.70 32.76
C MET A 1 1.72 39.34 32.11
N PRO A 2 1.74 38.24 32.86
CA PRO A 2 1.76 36.92 32.25
C PRO A 2 0.33 36.66 31.73
N GLY A 3 0.20 36.50 30.42
CA GLY A 3 -1.08 36.18 29.80
C GLY A 3 -1.55 34.79 30.23
N HIS A 4 -2.75 34.72 30.81
CA HIS A 4 -3.49 33.47 30.95
C HIS A 4 -3.74 32.92 29.54
N ARG A 5 -2.98 31.89 29.16
CA ARG A 5 -3.36 31.03 28.04
C ARG A 5 -4.48 30.14 28.55
N GLU A 6 -5.69 30.31 28.03
CA GLU A 6 -6.78 29.37 28.22
C GLU A 6 -6.30 28.00 27.71
N GLY A 7 -6.10 27.07 28.64
CA GLY A 7 -5.77 25.68 28.34
C GLY A 7 -6.99 24.97 27.74
N PRO A 8 -6.80 23.82 27.08
CA PRO A 8 -7.92 23.00 26.62
C PRO A 8 -8.82 22.66 27.82
N SER A 9 -10.13 22.91 27.71
CA SER A 9 -11.15 22.61 28.71
C SER A 9 -11.96 21.37 28.31
N ILE A 10 -12.63 20.74 29.28
CA ILE A 10 -13.44 19.51 29.12
C ILE A 10 -14.73 19.75 28.30
N ASP A 11 -14.96 20.97 27.80
CA ASP A 11 -16.14 21.45 27.05
C ASP A 11 -16.47 20.71 25.73
N GLY A 12 -15.79 19.61 25.40
CA GLY A 12 -16.13 18.73 24.27
C GLY A 12 -15.78 19.29 22.88
N LYS A 13 -15.23 20.49 22.77
CA LYS A 13 -14.82 21.10 21.51
C LYS A 13 -13.53 20.46 21.00
N TRP A 14 -13.51 20.01 19.74
CA TRP A 14 -12.32 19.45 19.07
C TRP A 14 -11.78 18.13 19.66
N THR A 15 -12.61 17.40 20.40
CA THR A 15 -12.26 16.07 20.92
C THR A 15 -12.06 15.07 19.80
N ASP A 16 -10.98 14.31 19.86
CA ASP A 16 -10.56 13.31 18.88
C ASP A 16 -10.46 11.89 19.48
N LEU A 17 -10.85 11.72 20.75
CA LEU A 17 -10.92 10.44 21.46
C LEU A 17 -12.19 10.33 22.31
N GLU A 18 -12.75 9.13 22.37
CA GLU A 18 -13.91 8.80 23.19
C GLU A 18 -13.54 7.70 24.20
N ILE A 19 -13.76 7.92 25.49
CA ILE A 19 -13.60 6.92 26.54
C ILE A 19 -14.99 6.53 27.03
N ARG A 20 -15.37 5.27 26.86
CA ARG A 20 -16.67 4.74 27.30
C ARG A 20 -16.48 3.92 28.56
N CYS A 21 -17.21 4.27 29.60
CA CYS A 21 -17.17 3.57 30.88
C CYS A 21 -18.60 3.44 31.38
N GLN A 22 -19.08 2.21 31.52
CA GLN A 22 -20.47 1.91 31.88
C GLN A 22 -21.45 2.58 30.89
N ASP A 23 -22.38 3.38 31.38
CA ASP A 23 -23.36 4.16 30.62
C ASP A 23 -22.89 5.58 30.27
N ARG A 24 -21.67 5.97 30.71
CA ARG A 24 -21.11 7.30 30.47
C ARG A 24 -20.06 7.29 29.37
N THR A 25 -20.08 8.36 28.57
CA THR A 25 -19.17 8.56 27.45
C THR A 25 -18.43 9.88 27.62
N PHE A 26 -17.11 9.81 27.71
CA PHE A 26 -16.22 10.96 27.91
C PHE A 26 -15.50 11.29 26.61
N ARG A 27 -15.76 12.48 26.06
CA ARG A 27 -15.08 12.99 24.87
C ARG A 27 -13.87 13.81 25.30
N VAL A 28 -12.69 13.41 24.86
CA VAL A 28 -11.41 13.97 25.33
C VAL A 28 -10.44 14.20 24.17
N HIS A 29 -9.36 14.93 24.45
CA HIS A 29 -8.27 15.21 23.51
C HIS A 29 -7.12 14.21 23.71
N ARG A 30 -6.74 13.50 22.65
CA ARG A 30 -5.59 12.59 22.62
C ARG A 30 -4.32 13.30 23.06
N ALA A 31 -4.10 14.52 22.57
CA ALA A 31 -2.91 15.30 22.90
C ALA A 31 -2.75 15.53 24.41
N VAL A 32 -3.86 15.72 25.14
CA VAL A 32 -3.84 15.92 26.60
C VAL A 32 -3.67 14.58 27.31
N VAL A 33 -4.52 13.61 26.98
CA VAL A 33 -4.59 12.33 27.71
C VAL A 33 -3.34 11.46 27.47
N CYS A 34 -2.88 11.34 26.22
CA CYS A 34 -1.69 10.55 25.88
C CYS A 34 -0.39 11.19 26.39
N SER A 35 -0.34 12.51 26.60
CA SER A 35 0.85 13.15 27.18
C SER A 35 0.96 12.92 28.69
N LYS A 36 -0.15 12.59 29.35
CA LYS A 36 -0.22 12.37 30.81
C LYS A 36 -0.13 10.90 31.19
N SER A 37 -0.61 9.97 30.35
CA SER A 37 -0.59 8.52 30.60
C SER A 37 0.05 7.75 29.44
N ALA A 38 1.12 7.02 29.75
CA ALA A 38 1.76 6.11 28.80
C ALA A 38 0.82 4.96 28.39
N VAL A 39 0.00 4.47 29.32
CA VAL A 39 -0.98 3.40 29.06
C VAL A 39 -2.05 3.85 28.06
N LEU A 40 -2.58 5.07 28.21
CA LEU A 40 -3.55 5.61 27.25
C LEU A 40 -2.91 5.94 25.90
N ALA A 41 -1.64 6.34 25.88
CA ALA A 41 -0.89 6.53 24.65
C ALA A 41 -0.75 5.22 23.87
N GLU A 42 -0.32 4.15 24.53
CA GLU A 42 -0.20 2.80 23.93
C GLU A 42 -1.55 2.29 23.43
N GLN A 43 -2.62 2.43 24.23
CA GLN A 43 -3.97 2.07 23.81
C GLN A 43 -4.42 2.85 22.56
N CYS A 44 -4.10 4.15 22.47
CA CYS A 44 -4.41 4.94 21.29
C CYS A 44 -3.62 4.53 20.05
N GLU A 45 -2.37 4.08 20.18
CA GLU A 45 -1.56 3.58 19.06
C GLU A 45 -2.15 2.29 18.51
N VAL A 46 -2.45 1.31 19.38
CA VAL A 46 -3.08 0.03 19.00
C VAL A 46 -4.41 0.25 18.27
N ILE A 47 -5.24 1.17 18.76
CA ILE A 47 -6.52 1.52 18.14
C ILE A 47 -6.31 2.14 16.75
N THR A 48 -5.31 3.01 16.60
CA THR A 48 -5.00 3.68 15.33
C THR A 48 -4.50 2.70 14.26
N GLU A 49 -3.76 1.65 14.66
CA GLU A 49 -3.27 0.60 13.76
C GLU A 49 -4.37 -0.40 13.36
N ALA A 50 -5.29 -0.71 14.27
CA ALA A 50 -6.36 -1.69 14.04
C ALA A 50 -7.53 -1.10 13.21
N ALA A 51 -7.85 0.18 13.38
CA ALA A 51 -8.98 0.81 12.71
C ALA A 51 -8.52 1.52 11.42
N HIS A 52 -8.98 1.05 10.25
CA HIS A 52 -8.82 1.72 8.96
C HIS A 52 -9.68 3.01 8.84
N GLY A 53 -9.70 3.81 9.90
CA GLY A 53 -10.16 5.19 9.91
C GLY A 53 -11.61 5.40 10.33
N ASN A 54 -12.02 5.05 11.57
CA ASN A 54 -13.17 5.71 12.25
C ASN A 54 -13.48 5.29 13.72
N ALA A 55 -12.70 4.44 14.39
CA ALA A 55 -13.02 4.03 15.77
C ALA A 55 -11.97 4.55 16.78
N ASN A 56 -12.07 5.81 17.21
CA ASN A 56 -11.25 6.36 18.30
C ASN A 56 -11.95 6.16 19.66
N VAL A 57 -12.26 4.92 20.01
CA VAL A 57 -13.04 4.60 21.23
C VAL A 57 -12.25 3.66 22.12
N ILE A 58 -12.02 4.06 23.37
CA ILE A 58 -11.46 3.22 24.44
C ILE A 58 -12.61 2.77 25.34
N GLU A 59 -12.80 1.46 25.49
CA GLU A 59 -13.73 0.91 26.46
C GLU A 59 -13.03 0.62 27.79
N HIS A 60 -13.55 1.19 28.87
CA HIS A 60 -13.04 1.02 30.22
C HIS A 60 -14.05 0.26 31.09
N HIS A 61 -13.62 -0.86 31.67
CA HIS A 61 -14.47 -1.77 32.46
C HIS A 61 -13.94 -2.04 33.88
N ALA A 62 -12.77 -1.51 34.25
CA ALA A 62 -12.11 -1.83 35.52
C ALA A 62 -12.59 -0.97 36.71
N PHE A 63 -12.96 0.28 36.45
CA PHE A 63 -13.44 1.26 37.43
C PHE A 63 -14.80 1.81 37.03
N ASP A 64 -15.51 2.46 37.97
CA ASP A 64 -16.78 3.10 37.69
C ASP A 64 -16.58 4.47 37.00
N ALA A 65 -17.65 4.95 36.35
CA ALA A 65 -17.56 6.15 35.54
C ALA A 65 -17.19 7.40 36.36
N GLN A 66 -17.55 7.44 37.64
CA GLN A 66 -17.19 8.53 38.54
C GLN A 66 -15.67 8.57 38.81
N THR A 67 -15.04 7.41 38.99
CA THR A 67 -13.58 7.31 39.16
C THR A 67 -12.84 7.73 37.89
N VAL A 68 -13.36 7.34 36.71
CA VAL A 68 -12.82 7.78 35.41
C VAL A 68 -12.93 9.30 35.25
N GLU A 69 -14.03 9.91 35.67
CA GLU A 69 -14.21 11.36 35.64
C GLU A 69 -13.22 12.11 36.54
N TYR A 70 -12.96 11.62 37.76
CA TYR A 70 -11.93 12.21 38.63
C TYR A 70 -10.55 12.15 37.98
N MET A 71 -10.20 11.02 37.37
CA MET A 71 -8.93 10.88 36.64
C MET A 71 -8.85 11.86 35.46
N LEU A 72 -9.91 11.98 34.67
CA LEU A 72 -9.94 12.86 33.50
C LEU A 72 -9.88 14.34 33.92
N ARG A 73 -10.62 14.73 34.95
CA ARG A 73 -10.55 16.10 35.48
C ARG A 73 -9.15 16.46 35.92
N TRP A 74 -8.47 15.56 36.62
CA TRP A 74 -7.08 15.77 36.98
C TRP A 74 -6.15 15.90 35.77
N MET A 75 -6.38 15.19 34.66
CA MET A 75 -5.53 15.34 33.46
C MET A 75 -5.60 16.74 32.84
N TYR A 76 -6.72 17.44 33.01
CA TYR A 76 -6.96 18.78 32.47
C TYR A 76 -6.65 19.90 33.48
N GLU A 77 -7.02 19.70 34.73
CA GLU A 77 -6.99 20.74 35.78
C GLU A 77 -5.84 20.53 36.78
N GLU A 78 -5.14 19.39 36.70
CA GLU A 78 -4.11 18.94 37.66
C GLU A 78 -4.63 18.76 39.10
N ASP A 79 -5.96 18.82 39.28
CA ASP A 79 -6.65 18.55 40.52
C ASP A 79 -7.98 17.82 40.27
N TYR A 80 -8.55 17.21 41.31
CA TYR A 80 -9.91 16.65 41.31
C TYR A 80 -10.60 16.94 42.64
N SER A 81 -11.87 17.35 42.60
CA SER A 81 -12.67 17.59 43.80
C SER A 81 -13.87 16.64 43.87
N LEU A 82 -14.14 16.09 45.06
CA LEU A 82 -15.28 15.20 45.29
C LEU A 82 -16.62 15.96 45.45
N ALA A 83 -16.59 17.29 45.36
CA ALA A 83 -17.76 18.13 45.53
C ALA A 83 -18.73 17.96 44.36
N VAL A 84 -19.93 17.47 44.67
CA VAL A 84 -21.11 17.66 43.85
C VAL A 84 -21.74 18.96 44.34
N ASP A 85 -21.85 19.96 43.47
CA ASP A 85 -22.47 21.25 43.77
C ASP A 85 -23.92 21.04 44.24
N SER A 86 -24.13 21.09 45.55
CA SER A 86 -25.41 21.48 46.13
C SER A 86 -25.52 23.00 46.07
N ALA A 87 -25.75 23.56 44.87
CA ALA A 87 -26.06 24.97 44.72
C ALA A 87 -26.78 25.27 43.39
N ALA A 88 -28.11 25.10 43.38
CA ALA A 88 -28.99 25.85 42.49
C ALA A 88 -30.14 26.43 43.32
N ASP A 89 -29.97 27.68 43.76
CA ASP A 89 -30.91 28.80 43.70
C ASP A 89 -30.61 29.82 44.81
N ASP A 90 -30.17 31.04 44.45
CA ASP A 90 -31.06 32.21 44.48
C ASP A 90 -30.44 33.45 43.79
N HIS A 91 -31.28 34.09 42.98
CA HIS A 91 -31.28 35.35 42.20
C HIS A 91 -30.15 36.42 42.36
N SER A 92 -29.73 37.19 41.33
CA SER A 92 -30.55 37.97 40.38
C SER A 92 -29.76 38.66 39.22
N ILE A 93 -30.25 38.46 37.99
CA ILE A 93 -30.62 39.43 36.91
C ILE A 93 -29.69 40.62 36.54
N SER A 94 -29.23 40.66 35.28
CA SER A 94 -29.59 41.74 34.32
C SER A 94 -29.26 41.44 32.84
N MET A 95 -30.24 41.75 31.99
CA MET A 95 -30.37 41.57 30.53
C MET A 95 -29.55 42.58 29.71
N SER A 96 -29.00 42.16 28.56
CA SER A 96 -29.42 42.64 27.21
C SER A 96 -28.62 42.03 26.04
N SER A 97 -29.37 41.38 25.13
CA SER A 97 -29.22 41.26 23.66
C SER A 97 -27.89 40.82 23.01
N SER A 98 -27.88 39.65 22.37
CA SER A 98 -27.98 39.49 20.89
C SER A 98 -27.67 38.05 20.47
N ASP A 99 -28.69 37.38 19.90
CA ASP A 99 -28.68 36.36 18.85
C ASP A 99 -27.56 35.30 18.71
N GLU A 100 -28.04 34.06 18.88
CA GLU A 100 -27.81 32.84 18.07
C GLU A 100 -26.68 31.85 18.45
N CYS A 101 -27.16 30.77 19.07
CA CYS A 101 -26.70 29.37 19.04
C CYS A 101 -25.46 28.98 19.89
N SER A 102 -25.66 28.92 21.21
CA SER A 102 -24.80 28.16 22.12
C SER A 102 -25.60 26.97 22.66
N SER A 103 -25.41 25.79 22.06
CA SER A 103 -26.03 24.57 22.54
C SER A 103 -25.24 23.97 23.69
N GLN A 104 -25.91 23.95 24.84
CA GLN A 104 -25.68 23.18 26.06
C GLN A 104 -25.14 21.76 25.81
N LEU A 105 -24.29 21.28 26.72
CA LEU A 105 -23.92 19.86 26.85
C LEU A 105 -25.19 18.98 26.90
N VAL A 106 -25.31 18.05 25.95
CA VAL A 106 -26.32 16.99 26.04
C VAL A 106 -25.74 15.88 26.90
N ILE A 107 -25.98 15.97 28.20
CA ILE A 107 -25.89 14.83 29.12
C ILE A 107 -27.14 13.99 28.87
N ILE A 108 -26.98 12.77 28.35
CA ILE A 108 -28.08 11.80 28.31
C ILE A 108 -28.03 11.05 29.63
N ASP A 109 -28.75 11.54 30.64
CA ASP A 109 -29.00 10.83 31.88
C ASP A 109 -30.16 9.83 31.70
N PRO A 110 -30.11 8.69 32.41
CA PRO A 110 -31.02 8.55 33.54
C PRO A 110 -30.28 8.27 34.85
N ALA A 111 -30.74 8.96 35.88
CA ALA A 111 -30.23 8.96 37.24
C ALA A 111 -30.07 7.57 37.89
N GLU A 112 -28.98 7.40 38.65
CA GLU A 112 -29.00 6.68 39.92
C GLU A 112 -28.06 7.33 40.97
N PRO A 113 -28.42 7.28 42.26
CA PRO A 113 -27.72 7.96 43.34
C PRO A 113 -26.62 7.08 43.93
N LYS A 114 -25.53 7.67 44.45
CA LYS A 114 -24.86 7.30 45.71
C LYS A 114 -23.58 8.12 45.91
N ALA A 115 -23.62 9.01 46.89
CA ALA A 115 -22.43 9.49 47.58
C ALA A 115 -21.77 8.30 48.29
N LYS A 116 -20.78 7.66 47.63
CA LYS A 116 -19.81 6.80 48.32
C LYS A 116 -18.82 7.74 49.00
N GLY A 117 -18.65 7.57 50.32
CA GLY A 117 -17.89 8.48 51.18
C GLY A 117 -16.51 8.85 50.65
N ASP A 118 -16.07 10.05 51.00
CA ASP A 118 -14.92 10.76 50.43
C ASP A 118 -13.64 9.89 50.44
N ALA A 119 -13.45 9.09 51.49
CA ALA A 119 -12.32 8.16 51.63
C ALA A 119 -12.28 7.04 50.58
N LEU A 120 -13.42 6.41 50.27
CA LEU A 120 -13.48 5.33 49.26
C LEU A 120 -13.18 5.87 47.86
N SER A 121 -13.68 7.08 47.57
CA SER A 121 -13.41 7.76 46.31
C SER A 121 -11.91 8.02 46.12
N HIS A 122 -11.20 8.46 47.16
CA HIS A 122 -9.74 8.63 47.10
C HIS A 122 -8.99 7.30 46.88
N VAL A 123 -9.43 6.21 47.49
CA VAL A 123 -8.87 4.86 47.24
C VAL A 123 -9.07 4.43 45.79
N HIS A 124 -10.25 4.67 45.21
CA HIS A 124 -10.53 4.37 43.81
C HIS A 124 -9.72 5.25 42.85
N VAL A 125 -9.56 6.55 43.16
CA VAL A 125 -8.70 7.45 42.38
C VAL A 125 -7.22 7.01 42.46
N TYR A 126 -6.76 6.54 43.62
CA TYR A 126 -5.43 5.96 43.76
C TYR A 126 -5.26 4.70 42.88
N ALA A 127 -6.25 3.82 42.89
CA ALA A 127 -6.22 2.58 42.11
C ALA A 127 -6.22 2.84 40.59
N ILE A 128 -7.07 3.76 40.10
CA ILE A 128 -7.11 4.12 38.66
C ILE A 128 -5.82 4.86 38.23
N ALA A 129 -5.25 5.70 39.12
CA ALA A 129 -3.99 6.37 38.85
C ALA A 129 -2.85 5.36 38.68
N ARG A 130 -2.80 4.33 39.53
CA ARG A 130 -1.85 3.23 39.40
C ARG A 130 -2.05 2.46 38.09
N PHE A 131 -3.30 2.14 37.75
CA PHE A 131 -3.66 1.40 36.53
C PHE A 131 -3.20 2.13 35.27
N TYR A 132 -3.43 3.44 35.19
CA TYR A 132 -3.03 4.28 34.05
C TYR A 132 -1.64 4.90 34.17
N GLN A 133 -0.87 4.50 35.18
CA GLN A 133 0.51 4.97 35.42
C GLN A 133 0.61 6.50 35.52
N LEU A 134 -0.20 7.09 36.39
CA LEU A 134 -0.30 8.53 36.65
C LEU A 134 0.33 8.85 38.02
N PRO A 135 1.68 8.94 38.14
CA PRO A 135 2.36 9.05 39.44
C PRO A 135 1.95 10.29 40.23
N LYS A 136 1.77 11.44 39.55
CA LYS A 136 1.36 12.68 40.22
C LYS A 136 -0.09 12.64 40.76
N LEU A 137 -0.99 11.94 40.07
CA LEU A 137 -2.36 11.71 40.57
C LEU A 137 -2.35 10.72 41.74
N LEU A 138 -1.47 9.72 41.66
CA LEU A 138 -1.28 8.73 42.73
C LEU A 138 -0.83 9.42 44.03
N ASP A 139 0.16 10.31 43.95
CA ASP A 139 0.62 11.11 45.10
C ASP A 139 -0.49 12.02 45.63
N LEU A 140 -1.20 12.73 44.75
CA LEU A 140 -2.32 13.60 45.12
C LEU A 140 -3.48 12.83 45.79
N ALA A 141 -3.76 11.61 45.33
CA ALA A 141 -4.79 10.78 45.91
C ALA A 141 -4.40 10.26 47.30
N LEU A 142 -3.13 9.94 47.52
CA LEU A 142 -2.61 9.63 48.87
C LEU A 142 -2.72 10.83 49.80
N GLU A 143 -2.31 12.01 49.35
CA GLU A 143 -2.35 13.23 50.15
C GLU A 143 -3.78 13.56 50.58
N LYS A 144 -4.74 13.47 49.65
CA LYS A 144 -6.16 13.70 49.97
C LYS A 144 -6.78 12.59 50.82
N PHE A 145 -6.32 11.34 50.66
CA PHE A 145 -6.74 10.24 51.54
C PHE A 145 -6.25 10.42 52.98
N ALA A 146 -5.02 10.88 53.17
CA ALA A 146 -4.40 11.13 54.47
C ALA A 146 -4.92 12.42 55.15
N CYS A 147 -5.77 13.20 54.49
CA CYS A 147 -6.30 14.45 55.05
C CYS A 147 -7.21 14.18 56.26
N ALA A 148 -7.10 15.03 57.29
CA ALA A 148 -7.85 14.90 58.54
C ALA A 148 -9.37 14.86 58.35
N ASP A 149 -9.91 15.57 57.36
CA ASP A 149 -11.34 15.59 57.05
C ASP A 149 -11.82 14.24 56.51
N THR A 150 -11.00 13.57 55.69
CA THR A 150 -11.26 12.22 55.16
C THR A 150 -11.25 11.18 56.28
N ILE A 151 -10.35 11.34 57.25
CA ILE A 151 -10.21 10.45 58.41
C ILE A 151 -11.42 10.56 59.35
N GLN A 152 -11.94 11.78 59.57
CA GLN A 152 -13.09 12.02 60.44
C GLN A 152 -14.40 11.41 59.89
N GLN A 153 -14.47 11.13 58.59
CA GLN A 153 -15.65 10.57 57.92
C GLN A 153 -15.61 9.04 57.75
N LEU A 154 -14.67 8.33 58.39
CA LEU A 154 -14.47 6.88 58.28
C LEU A 154 -15.55 6.04 59.00
N ASP A 155 -16.84 6.37 58.83
CA ASP A 155 -17.97 5.60 59.37
C ASP A 155 -18.00 4.14 58.86
N ASN A 156 -17.30 3.86 57.73
CA ASN A 156 -17.16 2.53 57.12
C ASN A 156 -15.69 2.08 57.01
N PHE A 157 -14.93 2.22 58.10
CA PHE A 157 -13.51 1.84 58.17
C PHE A 157 -13.21 0.41 57.65
N PRO A 158 -13.98 -0.64 58.01
CA PRO A 158 -13.73 -1.99 57.48
C PRO A 158 -13.89 -2.08 55.95
N GLY A 159 -14.88 -1.35 55.39
CA GLY A 159 -15.10 -1.30 53.95
C GLY A 159 -13.95 -0.62 53.20
N VAL A 160 -13.37 0.44 53.76
CA VAL A 160 -12.20 1.13 53.21
C VAL A 160 -10.97 0.22 53.23
N LEU A 161 -10.70 -0.46 54.34
CA LEU A 161 -9.58 -1.41 54.43
C LEU A 161 -9.73 -2.54 53.41
N CYS A 162 -10.91 -3.15 53.31
CA CYS A 162 -11.16 -4.19 52.32
C CYS A 162 -10.86 -3.71 50.90
N GLU A 163 -11.18 -2.46 50.58
CA GLU A 163 -10.93 -1.89 49.26
C GLU A 163 -9.44 -1.58 49.03
N VAL A 164 -8.74 -1.04 50.03
CA VAL A 164 -7.28 -0.82 49.97
C VAL A 164 -6.55 -2.14 49.68
N TYR A 165 -6.86 -3.21 50.43
CA TYR A 165 -6.22 -4.52 50.26
C TYR A 165 -6.57 -5.24 48.95
N LYS A 166 -7.67 -4.87 48.28
CA LYS A 166 -7.97 -5.40 46.93
C LYS A 166 -7.04 -4.81 45.86
N HIS A 167 -6.72 -3.53 45.97
CA HIS A 167 -5.96 -2.80 44.94
C HIS A 167 -4.45 -2.74 45.23
N THR A 168 -4.01 -3.27 46.36
CA THR A 168 -2.60 -3.27 46.79
C THR A 168 -2.13 -4.68 47.11
N THR A 169 -1.03 -5.12 46.50
CA THR A 169 -0.49 -6.48 46.65
C THR A 169 0.78 -6.54 47.51
N SER A 170 1.44 -5.40 47.76
CA SER A 170 2.66 -5.30 48.55
C SER A 170 2.39 -4.70 49.91
N VAL A 171 2.99 -5.30 50.94
CA VAL A 171 2.95 -4.83 52.34
C VAL A 171 3.58 -3.43 52.50
N GLU A 172 4.41 -3.03 51.54
CA GLU A 172 5.13 -1.74 51.47
C GLU A 172 4.41 -0.69 50.60
N ASP A 173 3.19 -0.96 50.14
CA ASP A 173 2.45 0.03 49.36
C ASP A 173 2.08 1.26 50.24
N PRO A 174 2.34 2.51 49.78
CA PRO A 174 2.08 3.71 50.57
C PRO A 174 0.63 3.80 51.09
N LEU A 175 -0.35 3.38 50.29
CA LEU A 175 -1.75 3.39 50.72
C LEU A 175 -2.02 2.35 51.82
N GLN A 176 -1.38 1.18 51.76
CA GLN A 176 -1.48 0.19 52.84
C GLN A 176 -0.82 0.68 54.13
N LEU A 177 0.31 1.39 54.03
CA LEU A 177 1.00 1.92 55.20
C LEU A 177 0.14 2.97 55.89
N GLU A 178 -0.44 3.88 55.12
CA GLU A 178 -1.34 4.92 55.64
C GLU A 178 -2.59 4.31 56.26
N ALA A 179 -3.21 3.33 55.61
CA ALA A 179 -4.37 2.63 56.14
C ALA A 179 -4.08 1.84 57.44
N LYS A 180 -2.86 1.32 57.61
CA LYS A 180 -2.41 0.67 58.85
C LYS A 180 -2.24 1.67 60.00
N LEU A 181 -1.66 2.84 59.73
CA LEU A 181 -1.52 3.90 60.73
C LEU A 181 -2.89 4.32 61.27
N LEU A 182 -3.88 4.47 60.38
CA LEU A 182 -5.27 4.77 60.76
C LEU A 182 -5.92 3.65 61.62
N ASN A 183 -5.57 2.38 61.37
CA ASN A 183 -6.07 1.25 62.16
C ASN A 183 -5.49 1.25 63.58
N GLU A 184 -4.20 1.56 63.74
CA GLU A 184 -3.54 1.59 65.04
C GLU A 184 -4.08 2.70 65.94
N GLU A 185 -4.40 3.88 65.37
CA GLU A 185 -5.00 4.99 66.12
C GLU A 185 -6.45 4.69 66.56
N GLY A 186 -7.27 4.05 65.72
CA GLY A 186 -8.67 3.70 66.06
C GLY A 186 -8.84 2.56 67.08
N THR A 187 -7.87 1.64 67.18
CA THR A 187 -7.97 0.46 68.06
C THR A 187 -7.75 0.81 69.55
N VAL A 188 -7.01 1.89 69.83
CA VAL A 188 -6.67 2.32 71.20
C VAL A 188 -7.88 2.89 71.95
N GLU A 189 -8.80 3.55 71.23
CA GLU A 189 -10.04 4.08 71.81
C GLU A 189 -11.00 2.93 72.21
N SER A 190 -11.19 1.94 71.33
CA SER A 190 -12.15 0.85 71.54
C SER A 190 -11.72 -0.17 72.60
N LEU A 191 -10.42 -0.39 72.81
CA LEU A 191 -9.90 -1.34 73.80
C LEU A 191 -9.96 -0.79 75.23
N ARG A 192 -9.95 0.54 75.41
CA ARG A 192 -9.99 1.18 76.73
C ARG A 192 -11.32 0.94 77.46
N ASP A 193 -12.41 0.79 76.72
CA ASP A 193 -13.75 0.58 77.28
C ASP A 193 -14.05 -0.86 77.71
N GLN A 194 -13.46 -1.86 77.03
CA GLN A 194 -13.72 -3.28 77.32
C GLN A 194 -12.99 -3.80 78.57
N VAL A 195 -11.82 -3.25 78.89
CA VAL A 195 -10.99 -3.71 80.03
C VAL A 195 -11.60 -3.32 81.40
N ARG A 196 -12.51 -2.34 81.43
CA ARG A 196 -13.11 -1.84 82.68
C ARG A 196 -14.21 -2.74 83.26
N ILE A 197 -14.74 -3.70 82.50
CA ILE A 197 -15.96 -4.45 82.86
C ILE A 197 -15.65 -5.81 83.53
N LYS A 198 -14.44 -6.38 83.39
CA LYS A 198 -14.16 -7.79 83.76
C LYS A 198 -13.38 -8.02 85.05
N THR A 199 -13.22 -7.02 85.92
CA THR A 199 -12.48 -7.15 87.20
C THR A 199 -13.37 -7.12 88.45
N GLY A 200 -14.55 -7.76 88.36
CA GLY A 200 -15.42 -7.98 89.51
C GLY A 200 -15.91 -9.43 89.54
N GLU A 201 -15.72 -10.09 90.69
CA GLU A 201 -16.43 -11.31 91.14
C GLU A 201 -15.77 -12.66 90.80
N VAL A 202 -14.92 -13.13 91.73
CA VAL A 202 -14.50 -14.54 91.87
C VAL A 202 -15.19 -15.08 93.12
N GLY A 203 -16.13 -16.01 92.95
CA GLY A 203 -16.83 -16.66 94.07
C GLY A 203 -17.51 -17.99 93.76
N THR A 204 -17.61 -18.40 92.48
CA THR A 204 -18.36 -19.60 92.04
C THR A 204 -17.47 -20.70 91.46
N PHE A 205 -16.19 -20.73 91.81
CA PHE A 205 -15.19 -21.47 91.02
C PHE A 205 -15.24 -23.01 91.15
N GLU A 206 -15.77 -23.63 92.22
CA GLU A 206 -15.52 -25.06 92.46
C GLU A 206 -16.52 -26.05 91.82
N LEU A 207 -17.76 -25.64 91.58
CA LEU A 207 -18.77 -26.44 90.84
C LEU A 207 -18.67 -26.19 89.33
N GLN A 208 -18.42 -24.94 88.94
CA GLN A 208 -18.08 -24.58 87.56
C GLN A 208 -16.80 -25.28 87.09
N LEU A 209 -15.83 -25.57 87.97
CA LEU A 209 -14.60 -26.28 87.60
C LEU A 209 -14.83 -27.72 87.10
N LYS A 210 -15.89 -28.42 87.57
CA LYS A 210 -16.15 -29.82 87.19
C LYS A 210 -16.97 -29.92 85.89
N GLU A 211 -17.95 -29.04 85.70
CA GLU A 211 -18.63 -28.88 84.41
C GLU A 211 -17.67 -28.32 83.35
N SER A 212 -16.87 -27.30 83.70
CA SER A 212 -15.83 -26.78 82.80
C SER A 212 -14.74 -27.80 82.52
N ALA A 213 -14.39 -28.70 83.44
CA ALA A 213 -13.44 -29.79 83.15
C ALA A 213 -14.03 -30.84 82.19
N GLY A 214 -15.34 -31.12 82.26
CA GLY A 214 -16.04 -31.98 81.31
C GLY A 214 -16.20 -31.35 79.92
N GLU A 215 -16.53 -30.06 79.88
CA GLU A 215 -16.54 -29.23 78.66
C GLU A 215 -15.14 -29.07 78.07
N GLN A 216 -14.11 -28.87 78.90
CA GLN A 216 -12.73 -28.76 78.46
C GLN A 216 -12.20 -30.10 77.94
N ALA A 217 -12.62 -31.23 78.50
CA ALA A 217 -12.28 -32.56 77.98
C ALA A 217 -12.98 -32.86 76.63
N THR A 218 -14.23 -32.42 76.45
CA THR A 218 -14.96 -32.57 75.17
C THR A 218 -14.42 -31.62 74.10
N GLN A 219 -14.13 -30.37 74.45
CA GLN A 219 -13.43 -29.41 73.58
C GLN A 219 -12.03 -29.91 73.21
N SER A 220 -11.29 -30.51 74.13
CA SER A 220 -9.96 -31.09 73.85
C SER A 220 -10.04 -32.26 72.86
N ARG A 221 -11.08 -33.10 72.96
CA ARG A 221 -11.36 -34.15 71.95
C ARG A 221 -11.76 -33.57 70.59
N GLN A 222 -12.60 -32.53 70.56
CA GLN A 222 -12.98 -31.84 69.32
C GLN A 222 -11.76 -31.16 68.66
N LEU A 223 -10.90 -30.51 69.45
CA LEU A 223 -9.63 -29.95 68.98
C LEU A 223 -8.74 -31.05 68.40
N ALA A 224 -8.55 -32.17 69.10
CA ALA A 224 -7.76 -33.28 68.58
C ALA A 224 -8.35 -33.96 67.32
N GLN A 225 -9.67 -33.84 67.11
CA GLN A 225 -10.33 -34.27 65.88
C GLN A 225 -10.07 -33.25 64.75
N LEU A 226 -10.29 -31.96 65.01
CA LEU A 226 -10.03 -30.88 64.05
C LEU A 226 -8.56 -30.82 63.63
N THR A 227 -7.61 -31.07 64.54
CA THR A 227 -6.18 -31.12 64.21
C THR A 227 -5.88 -32.24 63.21
N ARG A 228 -6.44 -33.44 63.41
CA ARG A 228 -6.29 -34.55 62.44
C ARG A 228 -6.96 -34.25 61.11
N ASP A 229 -8.13 -33.59 61.13
CA ASP A 229 -8.83 -33.18 59.92
C ASP A 229 -8.07 -32.06 59.16
N LEU A 230 -7.34 -31.20 59.88
CA LEU A 230 -6.45 -30.20 59.30
C LEU A 230 -5.19 -30.84 58.69
N GLU A 231 -4.53 -31.76 59.41
CA GLU A 231 -3.36 -32.50 58.91
C GLU A 231 -3.71 -33.27 57.63
N THR A 232 -4.84 -33.99 57.62
CA THR A 232 -5.30 -34.71 56.41
C THR A 232 -5.63 -33.78 55.24
N ARG A 233 -6.15 -32.58 55.51
CA ARG A 233 -6.37 -31.55 54.49
C ARG A 233 -5.07 -30.94 53.97
N GLU A 234 -4.08 -30.74 54.82
CA GLU A 234 -2.75 -30.26 54.43
C GLU A 234 -2.05 -31.29 53.53
N ASP A 235 -2.14 -32.58 53.87
CA ASP A 235 -1.62 -33.67 53.03
C ASP A 235 -2.32 -33.71 51.66
N ALA A 236 -3.65 -33.60 51.63
CA ALA A 236 -4.42 -33.54 50.40
C ALA A 236 -4.07 -32.31 49.55
N PHE A 237 -3.88 -31.15 50.18
CA PHE A 237 -3.47 -29.93 49.51
C PHE A 237 -2.06 -30.04 48.94
N SER A 238 -1.15 -30.68 49.68
CA SER A 238 0.22 -30.98 49.23
C SER A 238 0.22 -31.90 48.00
N ALA A 239 -0.61 -32.95 48.00
CA ALA A 239 -0.77 -33.84 46.87
C ALA A 239 -1.31 -33.12 45.62
N ILE A 240 -2.37 -32.31 45.76
CA ILE A 240 -2.94 -31.50 44.68
C ILE A 240 -1.89 -30.51 44.14
N LYS A 241 -1.11 -29.87 45.02
CA LYS A 241 -0.03 -28.96 44.62
C LYS A 241 1.03 -29.70 43.81
N GLN A 242 1.39 -30.93 44.19
CA GLN A 242 2.34 -31.75 43.45
C GLN A 242 1.80 -32.12 42.05
N GLU A 243 0.54 -32.51 41.93
CA GLU A 243 -0.10 -32.76 40.63
C GLU A 243 -0.18 -31.51 39.76
N LEU A 244 -0.49 -30.35 40.35
CA LEU A 244 -0.51 -29.09 39.61
C LEU A 244 0.87 -28.73 39.07
N THR A 245 1.93 -28.98 39.85
CA THR A 245 3.31 -28.75 39.38
C THR A 245 3.73 -29.71 38.26
N SER A 246 3.32 -30.99 38.32
CA SER A 246 3.64 -31.95 37.26
C SER A 246 2.87 -31.64 35.97
N SER A 247 1.60 -31.25 36.09
CA SER A 247 0.78 -30.80 34.96
C SER A 247 1.33 -29.52 34.31
N ASN A 248 1.73 -28.53 35.10
CA ASN A 248 2.36 -27.30 34.59
C ASN A 248 3.68 -27.60 33.85
N ARG A 249 4.51 -28.53 34.33
CA ARG A 249 5.72 -28.94 33.61
C ARG A 249 5.39 -29.62 32.28
N ALA A 250 4.35 -30.46 32.23
CA ALA A 250 3.91 -31.10 31.00
C ALA A 250 3.41 -30.06 29.97
N LEU A 251 2.64 -29.07 30.42
CA LEU A 251 2.19 -27.95 29.57
C LEU A 251 3.36 -27.11 29.06
N GLN A 252 4.34 -26.78 29.91
CA GLN A 252 5.55 -26.07 29.47
C GLN A 252 6.33 -26.83 28.39
N MET A 253 6.46 -28.15 28.54
CA MET A 253 7.11 -29.00 27.54
C MET A 253 6.31 -29.05 26.23
N SER A 254 4.98 -29.12 26.30
CA SER A 254 4.12 -29.09 25.11
C SER A 254 4.20 -27.75 24.37
N ASN A 255 4.23 -26.65 25.13
CA ASN A 255 4.39 -25.31 24.58
C ASN A 255 5.75 -25.12 23.92
N SER A 256 6.85 -25.58 24.54
CA SER A 256 8.18 -25.49 23.93
C SER A 256 8.29 -26.31 22.64
N VAL A 257 7.71 -27.52 22.60
CA VAL A 257 7.64 -28.33 21.38
C VAL A 257 6.82 -27.63 20.29
N SER A 258 5.72 -27.00 20.66
CA SER A 258 4.87 -26.26 19.71
C SER A 258 5.57 -25.02 19.16
N GLN A 259 6.30 -24.30 20.01
CA GLN A 259 7.11 -23.15 19.63
C GLN A 259 8.22 -23.54 18.63
N VAL A 260 8.95 -24.63 18.90
CA VAL A 260 9.98 -25.13 17.97
C VAL A 260 9.35 -25.52 16.62
N LYS A 261 8.17 -26.14 16.61
CA LYS A 261 7.46 -26.45 15.36
C LYS A 261 7.03 -25.20 14.61
N GLN A 262 6.58 -24.16 15.32
CA GLN A 262 6.21 -22.89 14.72
C GLN A 262 7.43 -22.20 14.09
N GLU A 263 8.55 -22.11 14.80
CA GLU A 263 9.80 -21.54 14.28
C GLU A 263 10.30 -22.30 13.04
N GLN A 264 10.20 -23.65 13.05
CA GLN A 264 10.53 -24.47 11.88
C GLN A 264 9.60 -24.18 10.68
N ALA A 265 8.31 -24.00 10.93
CA ALA A 265 7.34 -23.66 9.89
C ALA A 265 7.61 -22.26 9.32
N GLU A 266 7.90 -21.27 10.17
CA GLU A 266 8.26 -19.91 9.76
C GLU A 266 9.55 -19.89 8.92
N ALA A 267 10.58 -20.64 9.33
CA ALA A 267 11.81 -20.80 8.56
C ALA A 267 11.54 -21.47 7.19
N ALA A 268 10.66 -22.47 7.13
CA ALA A 268 10.26 -23.09 5.86
C ALA A 268 9.50 -22.11 4.95
N ILE A 269 8.59 -21.31 5.51
CA ILE A 269 7.86 -20.26 4.79
C ILE A 269 8.83 -19.21 4.23
N GLN A 270 9.82 -18.76 5.02
CA GLN A 270 10.84 -17.83 4.53
C GLN A 270 11.65 -18.40 3.36
N LYS A 271 12.07 -19.67 3.45
CA LYS A 271 12.76 -20.35 2.34
C LYS A 271 11.88 -20.42 1.09
N LEU A 272 10.59 -20.73 1.24
CA LEU A 272 9.64 -20.75 0.12
C LEU A 272 9.41 -19.37 -0.49
N LYS A 273 9.38 -18.30 0.32
CA LYS A 273 9.29 -16.92 -0.18
C LYS A 273 10.50 -16.57 -1.05
N GLN A 274 11.71 -16.87 -0.56
CA GLN A 274 12.95 -16.61 -1.32
C GLN A 274 13.01 -17.40 -2.63
N THR A 275 12.58 -18.67 -2.65
CA THR A 275 12.55 -19.44 -3.90
C THR A 275 11.51 -18.89 -4.87
N ASN A 276 10.33 -18.49 -4.38
CA ASN A 276 9.29 -17.88 -5.21
C ASN A 276 9.77 -16.57 -5.85
N GLU A 277 10.49 -15.72 -5.11
CA GLU A 277 11.10 -14.51 -5.65
C GLU A 277 12.11 -14.82 -6.77
N LYS A 278 12.96 -15.84 -6.59
CA LYS A 278 13.87 -16.30 -7.64
C LYS A 278 13.13 -16.79 -8.89
N TYR A 279 12.04 -17.55 -8.71
CA TYR A 279 11.22 -18.01 -9.83
C TYR A 279 10.51 -16.85 -10.55
N LYS A 280 10.02 -15.85 -9.82
CA LYS A 280 9.45 -14.63 -10.40
C LYS A 280 10.48 -13.85 -11.22
N ALA A 281 11.70 -13.70 -10.70
CA ALA A 281 12.79 -13.06 -11.43
C ALA A 281 13.12 -13.81 -12.73
N ALA A 282 13.28 -15.14 -12.66
CA ALA A 282 13.53 -15.98 -13.83
C ALA A 282 12.37 -15.93 -14.86
N ALA A 283 11.12 -15.89 -14.40
CA ALA A 283 9.97 -15.75 -15.28
C ALA A 283 9.94 -14.40 -16.01
N ASN A 284 10.29 -13.31 -15.31
CA ASN A 284 10.42 -11.99 -15.92
C ASN A 284 11.54 -11.94 -16.96
N GLU A 285 12.70 -12.52 -16.65
CA GLU A 285 13.83 -12.63 -17.58
C GLU A 285 13.45 -13.45 -18.82
N ALA A 286 12.77 -14.59 -18.65
CA ALA A 286 12.28 -15.40 -19.77
C ALA A 286 11.28 -14.63 -20.65
N SER A 287 10.39 -13.83 -20.04
CA SER A 287 9.47 -12.97 -20.78
C SER A 287 10.21 -11.89 -21.59
N TYR A 288 11.25 -11.28 -21.02
CA TYR A 288 12.08 -10.30 -21.70
C TYR A 288 12.82 -10.93 -22.89
N LEU A 289 13.47 -12.08 -22.70
CA LEU A 289 14.15 -12.80 -23.78
C LEU A 289 13.21 -13.21 -24.91
N LYS A 290 11.97 -13.58 -24.58
CA LYS A 290 10.93 -13.88 -25.58
C LYS A 290 10.54 -12.64 -26.40
N GLN A 291 10.43 -11.47 -25.77
CA GLN A 291 10.15 -10.23 -26.50
C GLN A 291 11.31 -9.86 -27.43
N LEU A 292 12.55 -10.01 -26.95
CA LEU A 292 13.74 -9.74 -27.74
C LEU A 292 13.83 -10.67 -28.97
N SER A 293 13.58 -11.97 -28.79
CA SER A 293 13.60 -12.92 -29.90
C SER A 293 12.48 -12.65 -30.92
N GLN A 294 11.31 -12.21 -30.47
CA GLN A 294 10.22 -11.76 -31.36
C GLN A 294 10.59 -10.49 -32.13
N GLN A 295 11.30 -9.55 -31.51
CA GLN A 295 11.78 -8.35 -32.20
C GLN A 295 12.81 -8.72 -33.28
N GLN A 296 13.78 -9.57 -32.95
CA GLN A 296 14.78 -10.06 -33.90
C GLN A 296 14.14 -10.83 -35.07
N ALA A 297 13.15 -11.67 -34.81
CA ALA A 297 12.42 -12.38 -35.85
C ALA A 297 11.73 -11.42 -36.85
N LYS A 298 11.11 -10.33 -36.33
CA LYS A 298 10.51 -9.28 -37.17
C LYS A 298 11.54 -8.54 -38.01
N GLU A 299 12.72 -8.27 -37.47
CA GLU A 299 13.81 -7.64 -38.23
C GLU A 299 14.31 -8.56 -39.34
N ILE A 300 14.51 -9.85 -39.06
CA ILE A 300 14.90 -10.84 -40.07
C ILE A 300 13.86 -10.90 -41.20
N GLU A 301 12.57 -10.89 -40.87
CA GLU A 301 11.49 -10.88 -41.88
C GLU A 301 11.52 -9.63 -42.76
N ARG A 302 11.82 -8.46 -42.17
CA ARG A 302 12.04 -7.22 -42.94
C ARG A 302 13.24 -7.33 -43.87
N PHE A 303 14.35 -7.91 -43.42
CA PHE A 303 15.53 -8.13 -44.26
C PHE A 303 15.24 -9.09 -45.42
N ILE A 304 14.55 -10.19 -45.17
CA ILE A 304 14.12 -11.13 -46.23
C ILE A 304 13.26 -10.41 -47.26
N THR A 305 12.29 -9.61 -46.82
CA THR A 305 11.42 -8.84 -47.71
C THR A 305 12.21 -7.83 -48.54
N ALA A 306 13.18 -7.14 -47.93
CA ALA A 306 14.05 -6.20 -48.63
C ALA A 306 14.91 -6.91 -49.69
N ASP A 307 15.46 -8.08 -49.37
CA ASP A 307 16.25 -8.89 -50.30
C ASP A 307 15.42 -9.36 -51.50
N GLN A 308 14.19 -9.83 -51.25
CA GLN A 308 13.24 -10.18 -52.30
C GLN A 308 12.93 -8.99 -53.23
N ASN A 309 12.76 -7.79 -52.68
CA ASN A 309 12.52 -6.58 -53.47
C ASN A 309 13.75 -6.19 -54.31
N VAL A 310 14.96 -6.33 -53.75
CA VAL A 310 16.21 -6.10 -54.48
C VAL A 310 16.36 -7.11 -55.61
N ALA A 311 16.07 -8.39 -55.37
CA ALA A 311 16.09 -9.44 -56.39
C ALA A 311 15.10 -9.13 -57.52
N ALA A 312 13.86 -8.73 -57.19
CA ALA A 312 12.85 -8.36 -58.17
C ALA A 312 13.28 -7.13 -59.01
N SER A 313 13.82 -6.11 -58.35
CA SER A 313 14.33 -4.90 -59.04
C SER A 313 15.51 -5.24 -59.95
N THR A 314 16.40 -6.13 -59.50
CA THR A 314 17.55 -6.60 -60.28
C THR A 314 17.08 -7.35 -61.54
N ALA A 315 16.07 -8.22 -61.41
CA ALA A 315 15.47 -8.90 -62.55
C ALA A 315 14.83 -7.92 -63.55
N GLN A 316 14.16 -6.87 -63.06
CA GLN A 316 13.62 -5.79 -63.91
C GLN A 316 14.72 -5.03 -64.65
N VAL A 317 15.83 -4.71 -63.96
CA VAL A 317 16.99 -4.06 -64.58
C VAL A 317 17.54 -4.94 -65.71
N PHE A 318 17.76 -6.23 -65.48
CA PHE A 318 18.22 -7.14 -66.54
C PHE A 318 17.24 -7.22 -67.72
N ALA A 319 15.94 -7.29 -67.46
CA ALA A 319 14.93 -7.28 -68.52
C ALA A 319 14.95 -5.98 -69.32
N SER A 320 15.12 -4.83 -68.66
CA SER A 320 15.24 -3.52 -69.32
C SER A 320 16.53 -3.43 -70.15
N GLN A 321 17.64 -3.96 -69.63
CA GLN A 321 18.92 -3.98 -70.32
C GLN A 321 18.84 -4.83 -71.59
N ALA A 322 18.18 -5.99 -71.54
CA ALA A 322 17.95 -6.82 -72.72
C ALA A 322 17.17 -6.08 -73.82
N LYS A 323 16.10 -5.36 -73.45
CA LYS A 323 15.33 -4.52 -74.39
C LYS A 323 16.16 -3.41 -75.00
N VAL A 324 17.03 -2.76 -74.21
CA VAL A 324 17.96 -1.73 -74.72
C VAL A 324 18.95 -2.34 -75.72
N MET A 325 19.49 -3.51 -75.44
CA MET A 325 20.39 -4.21 -76.36
C MET A 325 19.70 -4.60 -77.67
N GLU A 326 18.48 -5.11 -77.60
CA GLU A 326 17.66 -5.41 -78.78
C GLU A 326 17.37 -4.14 -79.59
N GLY A 327 16.97 -3.05 -78.92
CA GLY A 327 16.78 -1.74 -79.54
C GLY A 327 18.04 -1.22 -80.24
N ALA A 328 19.22 -1.40 -79.63
CA ALA A 328 20.49 -1.02 -80.22
C ALA A 328 20.84 -1.86 -81.46
N ALA A 329 20.57 -3.18 -81.43
CA ALA A 329 20.76 -4.06 -82.58
C ALA A 329 19.83 -3.67 -83.74
N ASN A 330 18.56 -3.38 -83.44
CA ASN A 330 17.58 -2.92 -84.43
C ASN A 330 18.00 -1.58 -85.06
N LEU A 331 18.50 -0.64 -84.24
CA LEU A 331 19.02 0.64 -84.73
C LEU A 331 20.25 0.47 -85.63
N PHE A 332 21.16 -0.45 -85.28
CA PHE A 332 22.32 -0.76 -86.12
C PHE A 332 21.90 -1.29 -87.49
N THR A 333 20.95 -2.23 -87.52
CA THR A 333 20.38 -2.76 -88.76
C THR A 333 19.70 -1.66 -89.58
N ALA A 334 18.90 -0.80 -88.95
CA ALA A 334 18.24 0.32 -89.62
C ALA A 334 19.26 1.30 -90.24
N LYS A 335 20.32 1.67 -89.51
CA LYS A 335 21.41 2.50 -90.04
C LYS A 335 22.15 1.83 -91.20
N SER A 336 22.36 0.51 -91.14
CA SER A 336 22.95 -0.24 -92.25
C SER A 336 22.08 -0.17 -93.51
N MET A 337 20.76 -0.34 -93.37
CA MET A 337 19.81 -0.19 -94.47
C MET A 337 19.77 1.24 -95.01
N GLU A 338 19.80 2.25 -94.14
CA GLU A 338 19.87 3.67 -94.54
C GLU A 338 21.14 3.95 -95.34
N ASN A 339 22.30 3.48 -94.88
CA ASN A 339 23.56 3.62 -95.59
C ASN A 339 23.54 2.89 -96.94
N ALA A 340 22.93 1.71 -97.01
CA ALA A 340 22.74 1.00 -98.27
C ALA A 340 21.83 1.79 -99.24
N ALA A 341 20.74 2.38 -98.73
CA ALA A 341 19.86 3.24 -99.52
C ALA A 341 20.59 4.48 -100.04
N LYS A 342 21.35 5.18 -99.18
CA LYS A 342 22.20 6.32 -99.59
C LYS A 342 23.23 5.92 -100.65
N ALA A 343 23.83 4.73 -100.53
CA ALA A 343 24.76 4.23 -101.53
C ALA A 343 24.09 3.92 -102.88
N VAL A 344 22.83 3.49 -102.88
CA VAL A 344 22.03 3.33 -104.12
C VAL A 344 21.67 4.69 -104.70
N GLU A 345 21.25 5.64 -103.87
CA GLU A 345 20.94 7.01 -104.28
C GLU A 345 22.16 7.70 -104.91
N GLN A 346 23.33 7.62 -104.27
CA GLN A 346 24.58 8.16 -104.82
C GLN A 346 24.91 7.55 -106.17
N LYS A 347 24.80 6.22 -106.31
CA LYS A 347 25.04 5.56 -107.61
C LYS A 347 24.07 6.04 -108.69
N LEU A 348 22.81 6.30 -108.33
CA LEU A 348 21.84 6.83 -109.29
C LEU A 348 22.18 8.26 -109.68
N GLN A 349 22.61 9.10 -108.73
CA GLN A 349 23.11 10.45 -109.03
C GLN A 349 24.31 10.41 -109.98
N ASP A 350 25.31 9.56 -109.70
CA ASP A 350 26.50 9.39 -110.55
C ASP A 350 26.11 8.97 -111.99
N ILE A 351 25.14 8.04 -112.14
CA ILE A 351 24.63 7.61 -113.46
C ILE A 351 23.92 8.76 -114.19
N ILE A 352 23.11 9.54 -113.49
CA ILE A 352 22.40 10.69 -114.08
C ILE A 352 23.40 11.77 -114.51
N GLU A 353 24.37 12.11 -113.67
CA GLU A 353 25.41 13.09 -114.00
C GLU A 353 26.21 12.66 -115.24
N ASP A 354 26.62 11.39 -115.32
CA ASP A 354 27.30 10.84 -116.49
C ASP A 354 26.42 10.86 -117.76
N ALA A 355 25.12 10.60 -117.64
CA ALA A 355 24.19 10.73 -118.76
C ALA A 355 24.01 12.19 -119.20
N VAL A 356 23.93 13.14 -118.27
CA VAL A 356 23.82 14.58 -118.56
C VAL A 356 25.08 15.07 -119.26
N CYS A 357 26.27 14.79 -118.72
CA CYS A 357 27.55 15.16 -119.34
C CYS A 357 27.64 14.63 -120.78
N ARG A 358 27.30 13.36 -121.01
CA ARG A 358 27.32 12.77 -122.37
C ARG A 358 26.29 13.38 -123.31
N SER A 359 25.10 13.72 -122.82
CA SER A 359 24.10 14.40 -123.66
C SER A 359 24.58 15.76 -124.16
N MET A 360 25.47 16.43 -123.43
CA MET A 360 26.09 17.69 -123.84
C MET A 360 27.24 17.49 -124.84
N GLU A 361 27.88 16.33 -124.89
CA GLU A 361 28.98 16.02 -125.82
C GLU A 361 28.52 15.57 -127.21
N TRP A 362 27.25 15.16 -127.37
CA TRP A 362 26.75 14.65 -128.66
C TRP A 362 26.02 15.74 -129.44
N GLU A 363 26.56 16.10 -130.59
CA GLU A 363 25.92 17.01 -131.53
C GLU A 363 25.05 16.26 -132.56
N GLU A 364 25.29 14.95 -132.78
CA GLU A 364 24.61 14.16 -133.82
C GLU A 364 24.29 12.70 -133.38
N CYS A 365 23.28 12.09 -134.03
CA CYS A 365 22.89 10.71 -133.76
C CYS A 365 23.89 9.69 -134.37
N ARG A 366 24.45 8.80 -133.54
CA ARG A 366 25.37 7.73 -134.01
C ARG A 366 24.73 6.65 -134.89
N ASN A 367 23.40 6.61 -134.98
CA ASN A 367 22.75 5.78 -135.99
C ASN A 367 22.87 6.53 -137.32
N GLY A 368 23.76 6.08 -138.21
CA GLY A 368 24.02 6.76 -139.49
C GLY A 368 22.81 6.91 -140.42
N ALA A 369 21.68 6.26 -140.11
CA ALA A 369 20.40 6.48 -140.79
C ALA A 369 19.58 7.66 -140.23
N CYS A 370 19.94 8.20 -139.05
CA CYS A 370 19.23 9.28 -138.36
C CYS A 370 19.96 10.62 -138.61
N MET A 371 19.64 11.27 -139.72
CA MET A 371 20.26 12.54 -140.17
C MET A 371 19.67 13.81 -139.51
N TYR A 372 19.19 13.71 -138.27
CA TYR A 372 18.52 14.81 -137.58
C TYR A 372 19.26 15.19 -136.31
N ASP A 373 19.22 16.48 -135.97
CA ASP A 373 19.75 17.03 -134.72
C ASP A 373 19.26 16.21 -133.52
N ILE A 374 20.19 15.87 -132.63
CA ILE A 374 19.93 14.91 -131.58
C ILE A 374 19.13 15.54 -130.43
N GLY A 375 17.80 15.45 -130.51
CA GLY A 375 16.99 15.47 -129.30
C GLY A 375 17.37 14.24 -128.46
N THR A 376 17.59 14.37 -127.15
CA THR A 376 17.85 13.22 -126.27
C THR A 376 16.78 13.13 -125.20
N PHE A 377 16.42 11.90 -124.82
CA PHE A 377 15.62 11.65 -123.63
C PHE A 377 16.14 10.41 -122.90
N LEU A 378 15.89 10.36 -121.60
CA LEU A 378 16.24 9.24 -120.74
C LEU A 378 15.14 8.19 -120.76
N ASP A 379 15.52 6.92 -120.89
CA ASP A 379 14.60 5.79 -120.86
C ASP A 379 15.17 4.66 -119.98
N TRP A 380 14.32 3.74 -119.53
CA TRP A 380 14.75 2.60 -118.71
C TRP A 380 15.34 1.49 -119.59
N ASP A 381 16.50 0.92 -119.19
CA ASP A 381 17.05 -0.24 -119.87
C ASP A 381 16.51 -1.55 -119.27
N ASP A 382 15.68 -2.24 -120.05
CA ASP A 382 15.02 -3.49 -119.73
C ASP A 382 15.93 -4.74 -119.86
N ARG A 383 17.15 -4.60 -120.43
CA ARG A 383 18.07 -5.73 -120.65
C ARG A 383 19.03 -5.97 -119.48
N SER A 384 19.16 -5.02 -118.58
CA SER A 384 20.09 -5.10 -117.45
C SER A 384 19.47 -5.93 -116.33
N GLY A 385 19.63 -7.26 -116.39
CA GLY A 385 19.39 -8.12 -115.22
C GLY A 385 20.31 -7.81 -114.02
N SER A 386 21.26 -6.88 -114.18
CA SER A 386 22.10 -6.34 -113.11
C SER A 386 21.73 -4.89 -112.82
N ASN A 387 21.65 -4.58 -111.53
CA ASN A 387 21.26 -3.31 -110.91
C ASN A 387 22.20 -2.11 -111.21
N ARG A 388 22.91 -2.13 -112.34
CA ARG A 388 23.99 -1.18 -112.67
C ARG A 388 23.71 -0.24 -113.85
N HIS A 389 22.68 -0.49 -114.66
CA HIS A 389 22.32 0.40 -115.77
C HIS A 389 20.80 0.49 -115.88
N ALA A 390 20.21 1.32 -115.03
CA ALA A 390 18.77 1.47 -115.00
C ALA A 390 18.27 2.49 -116.04
N VAL A 391 19.12 3.47 -116.39
CA VAL A 391 18.77 4.56 -117.31
C VAL A 391 19.72 4.56 -118.51
N MET A 392 19.16 4.74 -119.71
CA MET A 392 19.88 4.79 -120.97
C MET A 392 19.45 6.00 -121.80
N LEU A 393 20.40 6.59 -122.55
CA LEU A 393 20.11 7.70 -123.46
C LEU A 393 19.56 7.17 -124.80
N ARG A 394 18.46 7.78 -125.26
CA ARG A 394 17.89 7.52 -126.58
C ARG A 394 17.82 8.77 -127.44
N CYS A 395 18.02 8.58 -128.73
CA CYS A 395 17.71 9.62 -129.71
C CYS A 395 16.19 9.89 -129.74
N GLY A 396 15.78 11.14 -129.62
CA GLY A 396 14.40 11.60 -129.65
C GLY A 396 13.72 11.38 -131.00
N ASN A 397 14.50 11.25 -132.08
CA ASN A 397 13.95 11.06 -133.42
C ASN A 397 13.84 9.59 -133.82
N CYS A 398 14.94 8.82 -133.76
CA CYS A 398 14.93 7.42 -134.20
C CYS A 398 14.90 6.38 -133.05
N ARG A 399 14.92 6.82 -131.79
CA ARG A 399 14.85 5.97 -130.57
C ARG A 399 15.95 4.91 -130.45
N CYS A 400 17.03 5.01 -131.23
CA CYS A 400 18.16 4.11 -131.08
C CYS A 400 18.83 4.28 -129.71
N ARG A 401 19.43 3.18 -129.24
CA ARG A 401 20.10 3.09 -127.96
C ARG A 401 21.53 3.60 -128.10
N HIS A 402 22.00 4.37 -127.13
CA HIS A 402 23.41 4.74 -127.09
C HIS A 402 24.01 4.31 -125.74
N TYR A 403 25.03 3.46 -125.82
CA TYR A 403 25.76 2.90 -124.68
C TYR A 403 27.20 3.43 -124.63
N ASP A 404 27.82 3.26 -123.47
CA ASP A 404 29.23 3.57 -123.25
C ASP A 404 30.15 2.62 -124.06
N PRO A 405 31.34 3.06 -124.53
CA PRO A 405 32.29 2.18 -125.22
C PRO A 405 33.07 1.22 -124.30
N LEU A 406 33.00 1.35 -122.97
CA LEU A 406 33.84 0.58 -122.04
C LEU A 406 33.42 -0.88 -121.83
N PHE A 407 32.40 -1.36 -122.52
CA PHE A 407 32.05 -2.78 -122.59
C PHE A 407 31.76 -3.19 -124.04
N SER A 408 32.81 -3.26 -124.85
CA SER A 408 32.88 -4.15 -126.03
C SER A 408 33.52 -5.47 -125.67
#